data_AF-A0A367XS09-F1
#
_entry.id   AF-A0A367XS09-F1
#
_cell.length_a   1.000
_cell.length_b   1.000
_cell.length_c   1.000
_cell.angle_alpha   90.00
_cell.angle_beta   90.00
_cell.angle_gamma   90.00
#
_symmetry.space_group_name_H-M   'P 1'
#
loop_
_entity.id
_entity.type
_entity.pdbx_description
1 polymer ?
#
loop_
_entity_poly.entity_id
_entity_poly.type
_entity_poly.pdbx_seq_one_letter_code
_entity_poly.pdbx_strand_id
1 'polypeptide(L)'
;MSDTSTPKLSKKEKKALNFRKSKDERDAQKEEKLERKRKLEEEQEESTSPTESTEDQPKKKRKTRRGKKGKGVNGGKGPRFILFVGNLPYDIKQVELVSHFKNSNPDRIRVREDKGIAFLEFDNDTQEIQSKMELALRMHHSELRGRKINVELTVGGGGNSETRLAKLKEKNEKVYEERKKRVEDGKKKSTGKKAPPPNVHPSRAALFK
;
A
#
# COMPACT_ATOMS: atom_id res chain seq x y z
N MET A 1 -23.74 44.94 5.09
CA MET A 1 -23.65 43.63 4.43
C MET A 1 -22.82 42.73 5.33
N SER A 2 -23.42 41.69 5.89
CA SER A 2 -22.87 40.91 7.01
C SER A 2 -21.96 39.78 6.55
N ASP A 3 -20.67 39.88 6.85
CA ASP A 3 -19.66 38.83 6.70
C ASP A 3 -19.95 37.66 7.66
N THR A 4 -20.43 36.53 7.14
CA THR A 4 -20.59 35.30 7.93
C THR A 4 -19.30 34.47 7.84
N SER A 5 -18.36 34.76 8.75
CA SER A 5 -17.17 33.93 8.96
C SER A 5 -17.57 32.56 9.52
N THR A 6 -17.59 31.54 8.67
CA THR A 6 -17.86 30.16 9.08
C THR A 6 -16.69 29.59 9.92
N PRO A 7 -16.94 29.07 11.13
CA PRO A 7 -15.87 28.60 12.00
C PRO A 7 -15.18 27.35 11.43
N LYS A 8 -13.84 27.36 11.40
CA LYS A 8 -13.01 26.24 10.93
C LYS A 8 -13.07 25.06 11.92
N LEU A 9 -14.05 24.18 11.74
CA LEU A 9 -14.23 22.94 12.51
C LEU A 9 -12.97 22.03 12.48
N SER A 10 -12.67 21.40 13.61
CA SER A 10 -11.57 20.45 13.77
C SER A 10 -11.81 19.17 12.97
N LYS A 11 -10.75 18.39 12.72
CA LYS A 11 -10.84 17.11 11.99
C LYS A 11 -11.75 16.08 12.68
N LYS A 12 -11.88 16.12 14.01
CA LYS A 12 -12.75 15.20 14.77
C LYS A 12 -14.22 15.58 14.61
N GLU A 13 -14.54 16.87 14.70
CA GLU A 13 -15.91 17.39 14.53
C GLU A 13 -16.42 17.18 13.10
N LYS A 14 -15.55 17.41 12.09
CA LYS A 14 -15.87 17.12 10.69
C LYS A 14 -16.20 15.64 10.44
N LYS A 15 -15.51 14.73 11.13
CA LYS A 15 -15.74 13.28 10.99
C LYS A 15 -17.04 12.85 11.69
N ALA A 16 -17.37 13.45 12.84
CA ALA A 16 -18.62 13.21 13.54
C ALA A 16 -19.83 13.73 12.76
N LEU A 17 -19.74 14.95 12.22
CA LEU A 17 -20.77 15.53 11.34
C LEU A 17 -20.96 14.68 10.08
N ASN A 18 -19.88 14.23 9.45
CA ASN A 18 -19.97 13.34 8.31
C ASN A 18 -20.57 11.98 8.65
N PHE A 19 -20.42 11.48 9.88
CA PHE A 19 -21.03 10.21 10.29
C PHE A 19 -22.53 10.34 10.59
N ARG A 20 -22.97 11.51 11.08
CA ARG A 20 -24.38 11.81 11.35
C ARG A 20 -25.23 12.08 10.10
N LYS A 21 -24.61 12.50 8.99
CA LYS A 21 -25.31 12.70 7.71
C LYS A 21 -25.69 11.37 7.06
N SER A 22 -26.88 11.32 6.45
CA SER A 22 -27.37 10.15 5.71
C SER A 22 -26.50 9.87 4.48
N LYS A 23 -26.62 8.68 3.90
CA LYS A 23 -25.84 8.30 2.71
C LYS A 23 -26.16 9.22 1.53
N ASP A 24 -27.44 9.52 1.32
CA ASP A 24 -27.91 10.36 0.21
C ASP A 24 -27.43 11.81 0.34
N GLU A 25 -27.37 12.38 1.56
CA GLU A 25 -26.80 13.72 1.79
C GLU A 25 -25.30 13.80 1.53
N ARG A 26 -24.56 12.70 1.73
CA ARG A 26 -23.12 12.66 1.45
C ARG A 26 -22.85 12.56 -0.04
N ASP A 27 -23.69 11.83 -0.76
CA ASP A 27 -23.57 11.67 -2.21
C ASP A 27 -23.97 12.99 -2.92
N ALA A 28 -25.04 13.66 -2.48
CA ALA A 28 -25.42 14.99 -2.97
C ALA A 28 -24.32 16.06 -2.74
N GLN A 29 -23.72 16.11 -1.55
CA GLN A 29 -22.59 17.04 -1.27
C GLN A 29 -21.35 16.73 -2.10
N LYS A 30 -21.17 15.48 -2.54
CA LYS A 30 -20.05 15.06 -3.38
C LYS A 30 -20.29 15.46 -4.84
N GLU A 31 -21.51 15.32 -5.33
CA GLU A 31 -21.92 15.76 -6.67
C GLU A 31 -21.87 17.29 -6.80
N GLU A 32 -22.42 18.04 -5.85
CA GLU A 32 -22.36 19.51 -5.84
C GLU A 32 -20.91 20.02 -5.85
N LYS A 33 -20.03 19.35 -5.11
CA LYS A 33 -18.60 19.67 -5.08
C LYS A 33 -17.87 19.33 -6.39
N LEU A 34 -18.30 18.27 -7.09
CA LEU A 34 -17.77 17.88 -8.39
C LEU A 34 -18.21 18.86 -9.48
N GLU A 35 -19.48 19.26 -9.47
CA GLU A 35 -20.02 20.26 -10.41
C GLU A 35 -19.37 21.63 -10.19
N ARG A 36 -19.22 22.07 -8.95
CA ARG A 36 -18.53 23.34 -8.65
C ARG A 36 -17.06 23.30 -9.09
N LYS A 37 -16.42 22.14 -9.02
CA LYS A 37 -15.05 21.96 -9.49
C LYS A 37 -14.95 21.97 -11.02
N ARG A 38 -15.94 21.41 -11.73
CA ARG A 38 -16.02 21.47 -13.21
C ARG A 38 -16.27 22.89 -13.70
N LYS A 39 -17.21 23.62 -13.08
CA LYS A 39 -17.48 25.02 -13.41
C LYS A 39 -16.25 25.93 -13.20
N LEU A 40 -15.49 25.69 -12.12
CA LEU A 40 -14.23 26.39 -11.88
C LEU A 40 -13.10 26.00 -12.86
N GLU A 41 -13.14 24.81 -13.45
CA GLU A 41 -12.19 24.38 -14.50
C GLU A 41 -12.57 24.97 -15.86
N GLU A 42 -13.87 25.05 -16.20
CA GLU A 42 -14.36 25.70 -17.43
C GLU A 42 -14.13 27.23 -17.42
N GLU A 43 -14.40 27.93 -16.30
CA GLU A 43 -14.12 29.37 -16.17
C GLU A 43 -12.61 29.69 -16.24
N GLN A 44 -11.74 28.72 -15.93
CA GLN A 44 -10.28 28.87 -16.07
C GLN A 44 -9.77 28.59 -17.49
N GLU A 45 -10.51 27.88 -18.32
CA GLU A 45 -10.14 27.60 -19.72
C GLU A 45 -10.58 28.71 -20.69
N GLU A 46 -11.62 29.48 -20.35
CA GLU A 46 -12.15 30.56 -21.22
C GLU A 46 -11.39 31.91 -21.10
N SER A 47 -10.41 32.03 -20.19
CA SER A 47 -9.75 33.29 -19.84
C SER A 47 -8.25 33.38 -20.15
N THR A 48 -7.70 32.57 -21.08
CA THR A 48 -6.26 32.67 -21.44
C THR A 48 -5.99 32.73 -22.95
N SER A 49 -5.84 33.95 -23.48
CA SER A 49 -4.92 34.25 -24.59
C SER A 49 -3.53 34.64 -24.01
N PRO A 50 -2.42 34.51 -24.77
CA PRO A 50 -1.10 34.36 -24.18
C PRO A 50 -0.35 35.70 -24.06
N THR A 51 0.06 36.10 -22.86
CA THR A 51 1.22 36.98 -22.69
C THR A 51 1.93 36.72 -21.35
N GLU A 52 3.26 36.74 -21.47
CA GLU A 52 4.37 36.59 -20.53
C GLU A 52 4.16 36.67 -18.99
N SER A 53 4.72 35.65 -18.34
CA SER A 53 5.46 35.65 -17.05
C SER A 53 5.16 36.71 -15.99
N THR A 54 4.67 36.29 -14.82
CA THR A 54 5.50 36.03 -13.63
C THR A 54 4.67 35.42 -12.49
N GLU A 55 5.31 34.48 -11.80
CA GLU A 55 5.03 33.92 -10.46
C GLU A 55 3.58 33.83 -9.97
N ASP A 56 2.99 32.63 -10.07
CA ASP A 56 2.00 32.21 -9.08
C ASP A 56 2.22 30.76 -8.63
N GLN A 57 2.27 30.56 -7.31
CA GLN A 57 2.70 29.31 -6.70
C GLN A 57 1.64 28.21 -6.86
N PRO A 58 1.94 27.06 -7.49
CA PRO A 58 1.01 25.95 -7.50
C PRO A 58 1.02 25.27 -6.13
N LYS A 59 -0.17 25.25 -5.49
CA LYS A 59 -0.48 24.43 -4.30
C LYS A 59 0.09 23.03 -4.49
N LYS A 60 1.16 22.71 -3.77
CA LYS A 60 1.89 21.45 -3.83
C LYS A 60 0.96 20.28 -3.49
N LYS A 61 0.30 19.69 -4.50
CA LYS A 61 -0.05 18.26 -4.46
C LYS A 61 1.24 17.54 -4.09
N ARG A 62 1.30 16.94 -2.89
CA ARG A 62 2.48 16.19 -2.44
C ARG A 62 2.84 15.20 -3.53
N LYS A 63 3.90 15.47 -4.29
CA LYS A 63 4.43 14.57 -5.31
C LYS A 63 4.53 13.20 -4.67
N THR A 64 3.87 12.22 -5.27
CA THR A 64 4.05 10.83 -4.89
C THR A 64 5.54 10.51 -5.04
N ARG A 65 6.16 10.03 -3.97
CA ARG A 65 7.63 9.82 -3.85
C ARG A 65 8.26 8.86 -4.89
N ARG A 66 7.45 8.30 -5.79
CA ARG A 66 7.86 7.37 -6.86
C ARG A 66 7.99 8.05 -8.24
N GLY A 67 7.67 9.34 -8.35
CA GLY A 67 7.84 10.06 -9.62
C GLY A 67 9.33 10.23 -9.98
N LYS A 68 9.64 10.23 -11.28
CA LYS A 68 10.98 10.44 -11.87
C LYS A 68 11.67 11.75 -11.42
N LYS A 69 10.92 12.68 -10.80
CA LYS A 69 11.38 13.95 -10.19
C LYS A 69 11.23 13.99 -8.65
N GLY A 70 11.27 12.83 -7.98
CA GLY A 70 11.29 12.75 -6.52
C GLY A 70 12.64 13.21 -5.97
N LYS A 71 12.64 14.00 -4.89
CA LYS A 71 13.84 14.17 -4.07
C LYS A 71 14.07 12.84 -3.33
N GLY A 72 15.14 12.14 -3.66
CA GLY A 72 15.71 11.00 -2.94
C GLY A 72 15.89 11.30 -1.46
N VAL A 73 16.12 10.28 -0.66
CA VAL A 73 16.58 10.47 0.71
C VAL A 73 17.91 11.26 0.67
N ASN A 74 18.15 12.06 1.71
CA ASN A 74 19.36 12.92 1.82
C ASN A 74 19.63 13.91 0.66
N GLY A 75 18.64 14.22 -0.18
CA GLY A 75 18.81 15.16 -1.30
C GLY A 75 19.17 14.50 -2.64
N GLY A 76 19.21 13.17 -2.70
CA GLY A 76 19.40 12.40 -3.92
C GLY A 76 18.38 12.75 -5.01
N LYS A 77 18.69 12.46 -6.28
CA LYS A 77 17.80 12.73 -7.42
C LYS A 77 17.26 11.40 -7.93
N GLY A 78 15.97 11.12 -7.75
CA GLY A 78 15.38 9.92 -8.35
C GLY A 78 14.18 9.33 -7.62
N PRO A 79 13.59 8.26 -8.20
CA PRO A 79 12.54 7.51 -7.55
C PRO A 79 13.08 6.80 -6.31
N ARG A 80 12.42 6.94 -5.16
CA ARG A 80 12.79 6.19 -3.95
C ARG A 80 12.25 4.77 -4.01
N PHE A 81 13.10 3.81 -3.67
CA PHE A 81 12.69 2.42 -3.48
C PHE A 81 12.42 2.19 -2.00
N ILE A 82 11.28 1.56 -1.69
CA ILE A 82 10.85 1.37 -0.32
C ILE A 82 10.37 -0.06 -0.14
N LEU A 83 10.96 -0.77 0.81
CA LEU A 83 10.46 -2.04 1.29
C LEU A 83 9.57 -1.83 2.51
N PHE A 84 8.51 -2.61 2.57
CA PHE A 84 7.63 -2.73 3.72
C PHE A 84 8.09 -3.91 4.57
N VAL A 85 8.30 -3.66 5.86
CA VAL A 85 8.56 -4.70 6.84
C VAL A 85 7.36 -4.75 7.79
N GLY A 86 6.74 -5.92 7.93
CA GLY A 86 5.56 -6.15 8.76
C GLY A 86 5.73 -7.29 9.74
N ASN A 87 4.74 -7.45 10.61
CA ASN A 87 4.74 -8.43 11.71
C ASN A 87 5.93 -8.27 12.67
N LEU A 88 6.36 -7.02 12.89
CA LEU A 88 7.40 -6.72 13.87
C LEU A 88 6.82 -6.74 15.28
N PRO A 89 7.60 -7.10 16.30
CA PRO A 89 7.20 -6.93 17.68
C PRO A 89 7.05 -5.44 18.02
N TYR A 90 6.10 -5.11 18.91
CA TYR A 90 5.73 -3.71 19.22
C TYR A 90 6.84 -2.96 19.97
N ASP A 91 7.74 -3.68 20.62
CA ASP A 91 8.88 -3.17 21.38
C ASP A 91 10.20 -3.15 20.56
N ILE A 92 10.10 -3.30 19.24
CA ILE A 92 11.26 -3.36 18.35
C ILE A 92 12.01 -2.02 18.32
N LYS A 93 13.33 -2.07 18.50
CA LYS A 93 14.19 -0.90 18.36
C LYS A 93 14.78 -0.81 16.95
N GLN A 94 15.01 0.42 16.48
CA GLN A 94 15.64 0.65 15.18
C GLN A 94 17.01 -0.02 15.07
N VAL A 95 17.79 -0.08 16.16
CA VAL A 95 19.13 -0.71 16.20
C VAL A 95 19.07 -2.20 15.81
N GLU A 96 18.03 -2.91 16.24
CA GLU A 96 17.86 -4.32 15.91
C GLU A 96 17.52 -4.54 14.45
N LEU A 97 16.69 -3.67 13.87
CA LEU A 97 16.41 -3.69 12.44
C LEU A 97 17.67 -3.39 11.62
N VAL A 98 18.52 -2.47 12.07
CA VAL A 98 19.82 -2.20 11.42
C VAL A 98 20.70 -3.45 11.47
N SER A 99 20.78 -4.13 12.60
CA SER A 99 21.55 -5.37 12.73
C SER A 99 21.00 -6.49 11.84
N HIS A 100 19.67 -6.67 11.83
CA HIS A 100 19.02 -7.71 11.04
C HIS A 100 19.17 -7.51 9.53
N PHE A 101 19.14 -6.25 9.08
CA PHE A 101 19.26 -5.85 7.68
C PHE A 101 20.66 -5.33 7.32
N LYS A 102 21.69 -5.67 8.10
CA LYS A 102 23.07 -5.20 7.87
C LYS A 102 23.59 -5.53 6.47
N ASN A 103 23.21 -6.68 5.92
CA ASN A 103 23.67 -7.08 4.58
C ASN A 103 23.02 -6.27 3.45
N SER A 104 21.83 -5.71 3.66
CA SER A 104 21.16 -4.86 2.66
C SER A 104 21.47 -3.37 2.83
N ASN A 105 21.96 -2.93 3.98
CA ASN A 105 22.35 -1.54 4.27
C ASN A 105 21.33 -0.50 3.79
N PRO A 106 20.13 -0.44 4.41
CA PRO A 106 19.11 0.54 4.05
C PRO A 106 19.53 1.97 4.43
N ASP A 107 19.33 2.94 3.53
CA ASP A 107 19.70 4.35 3.72
C ASP A 107 18.89 5.04 4.82
N ARG A 108 17.59 4.70 4.92
CA ARG A 108 16.72 5.22 5.98
C ARG A 108 15.69 4.21 6.42
N ILE A 109 15.66 3.94 7.72
CA ILE A 109 14.64 3.11 8.36
C ILE A 109 13.61 4.02 9.03
N ARG A 110 12.32 3.83 8.71
CA ARG A 110 11.21 4.47 9.41
C ARG A 110 10.37 3.41 10.11
N VAL A 111 10.49 3.35 11.42
CA VAL A 111 9.71 2.43 12.27
C VAL A 111 8.37 3.07 12.65
N ARG A 112 7.33 2.26 12.76
CA ARG A 112 6.03 2.61 13.34
C ARG A 112 5.66 1.53 14.35
N GLU A 113 6.10 1.76 15.58
CA GLU A 113 5.92 0.85 16.70
C GLU A 113 4.44 0.56 16.95
N ASP A 114 3.56 1.59 16.91
CA ASP A 114 2.10 1.44 17.08
C ASP A 114 1.44 0.34 16.23
N LYS A 115 2.03 0.03 15.08
CA LYS A 115 1.48 -0.91 14.10
C LYS A 115 2.37 -2.14 13.89
N GLY A 116 3.54 -2.22 14.54
CA GLY A 116 4.51 -3.29 14.30
C GLY A 116 4.98 -3.35 12.84
N ILE A 117 5.22 -2.18 12.22
CA ILE A 117 5.68 -2.09 10.83
C ILE A 117 6.88 -1.13 10.70
N ALA A 118 7.74 -1.40 9.74
CA ALA A 118 8.83 -0.50 9.36
C ALA A 118 8.87 -0.31 7.83
N PHE A 119 9.50 0.77 7.40
CA PHE A 119 9.79 1.03 6.00
C PHE A 119 11.30 1.21 5.83
N LEU A 120 11.90 0.39 4.97
CA LEU A 120 13.29 0.53 4.57
C LEU A 120 13.30 1.35 3.27
N GLU A 121 13.84 2.56 3.31
CA GLU A 121 14.03 3.39 2.12
C GLU A 121 15.45 3.21 1.61
N PHE A 122 15.57 3.03 0.30
CA PHE A 122 16.84 2.95 -0.44
C PHE A 122 16.89 4.06 -1.49
N ASP A 123 18.05 4.69 -1.64
CA ASP A 123 18.33 5.74 -2.62
C ASP A 123 18.79 5.17 -3.96
N ASN A 124 18.22 5.70 -5.04
CA ASN A 124 18.49 5.25 -6.40
C ASN A 124 19.79 5.83 -6.98
N ASP A 125 20.80 6.00 -6.15
CA ASP A 125 22.02 6.71 -6.54
C ASP A 125 23.03 5.74 -7.21
N THR A 126 22.85 4.42 -7.07
CA THR A 126 23.80 3.41 -7.60
C THR A 126 23.08 2.15 -8.09
N GLN A 127 23.65 1.45 -9.08
CA GLN A 127 23.13 0.18 -9.61
C GLN A 127 23.02 -0.93 -8.54
N GLU A 128 23.77 -0.82 -7.45
CA GLU A 128 23.76 -1.75 -6.30
C GLU A 128 22.41 -1.83 -5.57
N ILE A 129 21.49 -0.89 -5.79
CA ILE A 129 20.19 -0.88 -5.11
C ILE A 129 19.38 -2.16 -5.36
N GLN A 130 19.49 -2.73 -6.55
CA GLN A 130 18.78 -3.97 -6.89
C GLN A 130 19.29 -5.12 -6.04
N SER A 131 20.62 -5.29 -5.95
CA SER A 131 21.25 -6.31 -5.12
C SER A 131 20.91 -6.14 -3.63
N LYS A 132 20.98 -4.91 -3.11
CA LYS A 132 20.59 -4.59 -1.72
C LYS A 132 19.12 -4.95 -1.44
N MET A 133 18.23 -4.66 -2.38
CA MET A 133 16.81 -4.95 -2.26
C MET A 133 16.52 -6.46 -2.32
N GLU A 134 17.20 -7.19 -3.20
CA GLU A 134 17.11 -8.65 -3.28
C GLU A 134 17.60 -9.33 -1.99
N LEU A 135 18.71 -8.85 -1.40
CA LEU A 135 19.19 -9.33 -0.11
C LEU A 135 18.14 -9.13 0.99
N ALA A 136 17.51 -7.95 1.04
CA ALA A 136 16.44 -7.69 2.01
C ALA A 136 15.19 -8.55 1.76
N LEU A 137 14.79 -8.74 0.49
CA LEU A 137 13.64 -9.59 0.14
C LEU A 137 13.89 -11.07 0.48
N ARG A 138 15.13 -11.54 0.41
CA ARG A 138 15.50 -12.89 0.84
C ARG A 138 15.28 -13.12 2.35
N MET A 139 15.31 -12.05 3.14
CA MET A 139 15.01 -12.10 4.58
C MET A 139 13.51 -12.16 4.88
N HIS A 140 12.64 -12.32 3.88
CA HIS A 140 11.22 -12.57 4.09
C HIS A 140 11.02 -13.88 4.86
N HIS A 141 10.22 -13.83 5.94
CA HIS A 141 10.00 -14.91 6.90
C HIS A 141 11.21 -15.31 7.76
N SER A 142 12.27 -14.50 7.76
CA SER A 142 13.32 -14.64 8.78
C SER A 142 12.74 -14.41 10.18
N GLU A 143 13.35 -15.06 11.16
CA GLU A 143 12.92 -14.95 12.56
C GLU A 143 13.61 -13.78 13.24
N LEU A 144 12.82 -12.94 13.90
CA LEU A 144 13.29 -11.84 14.72
C LEU A 144 12.55 -11.92 16.05
N ARG A 145 13.29 -12.19 17.13
CA ARG A 145 12.74 -12.44 18.48
C ARG A 145 11.61 -13.49 18.49
N GLY A 146 11.81 -14.59 17.77
CA GLY A 146 10.83 -15.69 17.67
C GLY A 146 9.58 -15.38 16.84
N ARG A 147 9.54 -14.24 16.13
CA ARG A 147 8.46 -13.90 15.18
C ARG A 147 8.99 -13.90 13.76
N LYS A 148 8.21 -14.45 12.82
CA LYS A 148 8.53 -14.41 11.39
C LYS A 148 8.13 -13.06 10.81
N ILE A 149 9.09 -12.32 10.27
CA ILE A 149 8.83 -10.99 9.72
C ILE A 149 8.43 -11.05 8.25
N ASN A 150 7.59 -10.12 7.82
CA ASN A 150 7.22 -9.99 6.41
C ASN A 150 8.06 -8.90 5.77
N VAL A 151 8.68 -9.16 4.61
CA VAL A 151 9.46 -8.17 3.85
C VAL A 151 8.96 -8.17 2.42
N GLU A 152 8.35 -7.05 2.00
CA GLU A 152 7.66 -6.95 0.71
C GLU A 152 7.95 -5.63 0.00
N LEU A 153 7.89 -5.63 -1.32
CA LEU A 153 7.95 -4.42 -2.14
C LEU A 153 6.71 -3.56 -1.91
N THR A 154 6.90 -2.27 -1.61
CA THR A 154 5.75 -1.36 -1.55
C THR A 154 5.16 -1.13 -2.95
N VAL A 155 3.82 -1.14 -3.07
CA VAL A 155 3.11 -0.84 -4.32
C VAL A 155 3.24 0.63 -4.77
N GLY A 156 3.80 1.51 -3.93
CA GLY A 156 3.88 2.95 -4.16
C GLY A 156 2.54 3.64 -3.85
N GLY A 157 2.42 4.93 -4.20
CA GLY A 157 1.16 5.69 -4.02
C GLY A 157 0.97 6.33 -2.64
N GLY A 158 1.65 5.85 -1.60
CA GLY A 158 1.75 6.48 -0.28
C GLY A 158 0.45 6.53 0.55
N GLY A 159 0.56 6.34 1.88
CA GLY A 159 -0.57 6.49 2.80
C GLY A 159 -1.76 5.57 2.47
N ASN A 160 -2.97 6.10 2.65
CA ASN A 160 -4.24 5.48 2.22
C ASN A 160 -4.76 6.14 0.93
N SER A 161 -3.88 6.47 -0.01
CA SER A 161 -4.32 7.07 -1.27
C SER A 161 -5.13 6.08 -2.10
N GLU A 162 -6.09 6.60 -2.87
CA GLU A 162 -6.91 5.81 -3.81
C GLU A 162 -6.03 5.01 -4.78
N THR A 163 -4.94 5.60 -5.26
CA THR A 163 -3.96 4.91 -6.13
C THR A 163 -3.30 3.71 -5.46
N ARG A 164 -3.04 3.75 -4.15
CA ARG A 164 -2.50 2.61 -3.40
C ARG A 164 -3.59 1.55 -3.20
N LEU A 165 -4.79 1.98 -2.82
CA LEU A 165 -5.93 1.10 -2.56
C LEU A 165 -6.32 0.32 -3.82
N ALA A 166 -6.37 0.97 -4.98
CA ALA A 166 -6.65 0.33 -6.26
C ALA A 166 -5.62 -0.76 -6.60
N LYS A 167 -4.31 -0.45 -6.51
CA LYS A 167 -3.23 -1.43 -6.73
C LYS A 167 -3.24 -2.59 -5.74
N LEU A 168 -3.63 -2.30 -4.50
CA LEU A 168 -3.73 -3.33 -3.46
C LEU A 168 -4.93 -4.25 -3.73
N LYS A 169 -6.07 -3.69 -4.14
CA LYS A 169 -7.27 -4.43 -4.51
C LYS A 169 -7.00 -5.36 -5.69
N GLU A 170 -6.40 -4.84 -6.77
CA GLU A 170 -6.03 -5.61 -7.96
C GLU A 170 -5.08 -6.77 -7.62
N LYS A 171 -4.05 -6.52 -6.80
CA LYS A 171 -3.15 -7.59 -6.34
C LYS A 171 -3.86 -8.62 -5.47
N ASN A 172 -4.70 -8.19 -4.54
CA ASN A 172 -5.42 -9.10 -3.65
C ASN A 172 -6.43 -9.96 -4.42
N GLU A 173 -7.09 -9.39 -5.43
CA GLU A 173 -8.01 -10.08 -6.33
C GLU A 173 -7.28 -11.17 -7.13
N LYS A 174 -6.12 -10.84 -7.72
CA LYS A 174 -5.27 -11.82 -8.41
C LYS A 174 -4.85 -12.97 -7.47
N VAL A 175 -4.39 -12.65 -6.26
CA VAL A 175 -4.00 -13.68 -5.26
C VAL A 175 -5.20 -14.53 -4.85
N TYR A 176 -6.39 -13.95 -4.74
CA TYR A 176 -7.62 -14.66 -4.43
C TYR A 176 -8.03 -15.63 -5.54
N GLU A 177 -7.96 -15.20 -6.80
CA GLU A 177 -8.21 -16.06 -7.96
C GLU A 177 -7.24 -17.24 -8.04
N GLU A 178 -5.95 -17.00 -7.82
CA GLU A 178 -4.93 -18.06 -7.77
C GLU A 178 -5.21 -19.08 -6.65
N ARG A 179 -5.62 -18.60 -5.46
CA ARG A 179 -6.03 -19.47 -4.36
C ARG A 179 -7.28 -20.29 -4.71
N LYS A 180 -8.28 -19.66 -5.34
CA LYS A 180 -9.51 -20.33 -5.77
C LYS A 180 -9.20 -21.44 -6.79
N LYS A 181 -8.39 -21.15 -7.81
CA LYS A 181 -7.93 -22.13 -8.80
C LYS A 181 -7.20 -23.31 -8.14
N ARG A 182 -6.28 -23.04 -7.21
CA ARG A 182 -5.55 -24.09 -6.49
C ARG A 182 -6.47 -25.01 -5.67
N VAL A 183 -7.51 -24.46 -5.05
CA VAL A 183 -8.51 -25.24 -4.31
C VAL A 183 -9.39 -26.07 -5.24
N GLU A 184 -9.81 -25.51 -6.38
CA GLU A 184 -10.59 -26.23 -7.39
C GLU A 184 -9.79 -27.38 -8.03
N ASP A 185 -8.52 -27.15 -8.37
CA ASP A 185 -7.61 -28.18 -8.89
C ASP A 185 -7.32 -29.27 -7.85
N GLY A 186 -7.18 -28.88 -6.57
CA GLY A 186 -7.07 -29.82 -5.45
C GLY A 186 -8.32 -30.70 -5.31
N LYS A 187 -9.52 -30.11 -5.43
CA LYS A 187 -10.80 -30.86 -5.41
C LYS A 187 -10.90 -31.83 -6.59
N LYS A 188 -10.62 -31.38 -7.82
CA LYS A 188 -10.63 -32.24 -9.03
C LYS A 188 -9.65 -33.41 -8.95
N LYS A 189 -8.46 -33.21 -8.36
CA LYS A 189 -7.49 -34.30 -8.12
C LYS A 189 -7.95 -35.28 -7.03
N SER A 190 -8.66 -34.81 -6.01
CA SER A 190 -9.20 -35.67 -4.94
C SER A 190 -10.40 -36.52 -5.36
N THR A 191 -11.16 -36.10 -6.38
CA THR A 191 -12.32 -36.84 -6.91
C THR A 191 -11.94 -37.85 -8.00
N GLY A 192 -10.68 -37.87 -8.48
CA GLY A 192 -10.24 -38.70 -9.61
C GLY A 192 -9.44 -39.96 -9.27
N LYS A 193 -9.15 -40.27 -8.00
CA LYS A 193 -8.48 -41.52 -7.60
C LYS A 193 -9.02 -42.05 -6.27
N LYS A 194 -10.13 -42.80 -6.34
CA LYS A 194 -10.49 -43.83 -5.36
C LYS A 194 -10.41 -45.20 -6.02
N ALA A 195 -9.21 -45.62 -6.42
CA ALA A 195 -8.89 -47.04 -6.51
C ALA A 195 -8.17 -47.40 -5.20
N PRO A 196 -8.67 -48.35 -4.40
CA PRO A 196 -7.98 -48.77 -3.20
C PRO A 196 -6.61 -49.37 -3.59
N PRO A 197 -5.55 -49.15 -2.80
CA PRO A 197 -4.24 -49.73 -3.07
C PRO A 197 -4.34 -51.27 -3.09
N PRO A 198 -3.63 -51.97 -4.00
CA PRO A 198 -3.81 -53.40 -4.27
C PRO A 198 -3.36 -54.35 -3.14
N ASN A 199 -3.06 -53.83 -1.95
CA ASN A 199 -2.48 -54.61 -0.84
C ASN A 199 -3.26 -54.45 0.49
N VAL A 200 -4.59 -54.36 0.42
CA VAL A 200 -5.46 -54.31 1.60
C VAL A 200 -6.04 -55.69 1.87
N HIS A 201 -5.81 -56.22 3.07
CA HIS A 201 -6.29 -57.53 3.52
C HIS A 201 -7.84 -57.62 3.46
N PRO A 202 -8.42 -58.76 3.01
CA PRO A 202 -9.84 -58.87 2.65
C PRO A 202 -10.83 -58.50 3.77
N SER A 203 -10.43 -58.66 5.04
CA SER A 203 -11.24 -58.25 6.21
C SER A 203 -11.53 -56.74 6.28
N ARG A 204 -10.69 -55.89 5.68
CA ARG A 204 -10.87 -54.43 5.68
C ARG A 204 -11.63 -53.91 4.45
N ALA A 205 -11.79 -54.73 3.41
CA ALA A 205 -12.52 -54.38 2.20
C ALA A 205 -14.05 -54.46 2.37
N ALA A 206 -14.53 -55.32 3.27
CA ALA A 206 -15.95 -55.51 3.55
C ALA A 206 -16.64 -54.32 4.26
N LEU A 207 -15.87 -53.40 4.85
CA LEU A 207 -16.38 -52.22 5.56
C LEU A 207 -16.67 -51.01 4.65
N PHE A 208 -16.38 -51.12 3.36
CA PHE A 208 -16.63 -50.06 2.36
C PHE A 208 -17.85 -50.33 1.47
N LYS A 209 -18.72 -51.29 1.84
CA LYS A 209 -19.98 -51.57 1.15
C LYS A 209 -21.15 -50.89 1.84
#